data_AF-A0A242DE41-F1
#
_entry.id   AF-A0A242DE41-F1
#
_cell.length_a   1.000
_cell.length_b   1.000
_cell.length_c   1.000
_cell.angle_alpha   90.00
_cell.angle_beta   90.00
_cell.angle_gamma   90.00
#
_symmetry.space_group_name_H-M   'P 1'
#
loop_
_entity.id
_entity.type
_entity.pdbx_description
1 polymer ?
#
loop_
_entity_poly.entity_id
_entity_poly.type
_entity_poly.pdbx_seq_one_letter_code
_entity_poly.pdbx_strand_id
1 'polypeptide(L)' 'MKYLVQLETLAGEQQEKNFQTYREALCCATNYAHFKFSKVIRQGEVINEFKF' A
#
# COMPACT_ATOMS: atom_id res chain seq x y z
N MET A 1 1.87 0.68 15.15
CA MET A 1 1.50 0.79 13.72
C MET A 1 0.35 -0.18 13.48
N LYS A 2 -0.75 0.25 12.87
CA LYS A 2 -1.91 -0.63 12.63
C LYS A 2 -1.98 -1.15 11.20
N TYR A 3 -1.50 -0.37 10.23
CA TYR A 3 -1.54 -0.72 8.81
C TYR A 3 -0.16 -0.48 8.19
N LEU A 4 0.30 -1.47 7.43
CA LEU A 4 1.50 -1.39 6.60
C LEU A 4 1.04 -1.41 5.15
N VAL A 5 1.60 -0.54 4.31
CA VAL A 5 1.33 -0.52 2.88
C VAL A 5 2.64 -0.81 2.17
N GLN A 6 2.66 -1.89 1.39
CA GLN A 6 3.76 -2.19 0.47
C GLN A 6 3.37 -1.70 -0.91
N LEU A 7 4.27 -0.98 -1.57
CA LEU A 7 4.06 -0.30 -2.85
C LEU A 7 5.15 -0.72 -3.82
N GLU A 8 4.81 -0.82 -5.10
CA GLU A 8 5.78 -0.91 -6.18
C GLU A 8 5.57 0.25 -7.15
N THR A 9 6.61 1.06 -7.33
CA THR A 9 6.58 2.19 -8.26
C THR A 9 6.53 1.71 -9.71
N LEU A 10 6.18 2.62 -10.62
CA LEU A 10 6.26 2.35 -12.06
C LEU A 10 7.68 1.93 -12.52
N ALA A 11 8.71 2.41 -11.83
CA ALA A 11 10.10 2.04 -12.07
C ALA A 11 10.51 0.68 -11.47
N GLY A 12 9.61 0.02 -10.73
CA GLY A 12 9.87 -1.27 -10.07
C GLY A 12 10.50 -1.16 -8.68
N GLU A 13 10.59 0.04 -8.11
CA GLU A 13 11.10 0.21 -6.74
C GLU A 13 10.04 -0.17 -5.71
N GLN A 14 10.45 -0.92 -4.69
CA GLN A 14 9.58 -1.29 -3.59
C GLN A 14 9.69 -0.30 -2.44
N GLN A 15 8.55 0.11 -1.89
CA GLN A 15 8.47 1.01 -0.74
C GLN A 15 7.50 0.46 0.30
N GLU A 16 7.80 0.76 1.56
CA GLU A 16 6.93 0.43 2.68
C GLU A 16 6.53 1.68 3.44
N LYS A 17 5.24 1.82 3.75
CA LYS A 17 4.70 2.95 4.50
C LYS A 17 3.76 2.48 5.59
N ASN A 18 3.91 3.09 6.77
CA ASN A 18 3.09 2.75 7.93
C ASN A 18 2.04 3.82 8.18
N PHE A 19 0.81 3.39 8.46
CA PHE A 19 -0.32 4.25 8.71
C PHE A 19 -1.07 3.83 9.98
N GLN A 20 -1.72 4.82 10.59
CA GLN A 20 -2.45 4.60 11.83
C GLN A 20 -3.92 4.28 11.60
N THR A 21 -4.47 4.76 10.49
CA THR A 21 -5.84 4.49 10.08
C THR A 21 -5.88 3.71 8.76
N TYR A 22 -6.96 2.96 8.58
CA TYR A 22 -7.22 2.25 7.33
C TYR A 22 -7.41 3.20 6.16
N ARG A 23 -8.04 4.36 6.40
CA ARG A 23 -8.32 5.37 5.38
C ARG A 23 -7.04 5.94 4.77
N GLU A 24 -6.07 6.30 5.60
CA GLU A 24 -4.76 6.78 5.12
C GLU A 24 -4.02 5.70 4.32
N ALA A 25 -4.04 4.46 4.83
CA ALA A 25 -3.44 3.32 4.14
C ALA A 25 -4.07 3.11 2.75
N LEU A 26 -5.40 3.15 2.66
CA LEU A 26 -6.13 3.06 1.41
C LEU A 26 -5.79 4.20 0.45
N CYS A 27 -5.85 5.46 0.91
CA CYS A 27 -5.52 6.61 0.06
C CYS A 27 -4.11 6.50 -0.53
N CYS A 28 -3.15 5.98 0.24
CA CYS A 28 -1.80 5.74 -0.24
C CYS A 28 -1.75 4.57 -1.25
N ALA A 29 -2.41 3.45 -0.94
CA ALA A 29 -2.41 2.25 -1.77
C ALA A 29 -3.08 2.50 -3.13
N THR A 30 -4.12 3.33 -3.19
CA THR A 30 -4.86 3.60 -4.43
C THR A 30 -4.28 4.75 -5.25
N ASN A 31 -3.03 5.15 -5.02
CA ASN A 31 -2.39 6.20 -5.83
C ASN A 31 -1.80 5.65 -7.14
N TYR A 32 -2.69 5.30 -8.07
CA TYR A 32 -2.38 4.68 -9.37
C TYR A 32 -1.52 5.54 -10.31
N ALA A 33 -1.41 6.86 -10.05
CA ALA A 33 -0.54 7.73 -10.84
C ALA A 33 0.95 7.43 -10.62
N HIS A 34 1.32 6.85 -9.48
CA HIS A 34 2.72 6.65 -9.08
C HIS A 34 3.11 5.18 -8.88
N PHE A 35 2.13 4.28 -8.72
CA PHE A 35 2.36 2.88 -8.38
C PHE A 35 1.65 1.95 -9.37
N LYS A 36 2.34 0.88 -9.79
CA LYS A 36 1.75 -0.21 -10.59
C LYS A 36 1.18 -1.33 -9.72
N PHE A 37 1.62 -1.39 -8.46
CA PHE A 37 1.15 -2.38 -7.50
C PHE A 37 1.16 -1.79 -6.10
N SER A 38 0.18 -2.19 -5.30
CA SER A 38 0.14 -1.88 -3.87
C SER A 38 -0.64 -2.93 -3.10
N LYS A 39 -0.29 -3.12 -1.83
CA LYS A 39 -1.08 -3.93 -0.91
C LYS A 39 -1.07 -3.37 0.50
N VAL A 40 -2.18 -3.53 1.19
CA VAL A 40 -2.38 -3.11 2.58
C VAL A 40 -2.34 -4.36 3.46
N ILE A 41 -1.49 -4.32 4.46
CA ILE A 41 -1.26 -5.38 5.44
C ILE A 41 -1.69 -4.88 6.81
N ARG A 42 -2.43 -5.70 7.55
CA ARG A 42 -2.81 -5.46 8.94
C ARG A 42 -2.57 -6.73 9.73
N GLN A 43 -1.83 -6.64 10.83
CA GLN A 43 -1.53 -7.78 11.71
C GLN A 43 -0.89 -8.97 10.96
N GLY A 44 -0.12 -8.71 9.91
CA GLY A 44 0.54 -9.73 9.10
C GLY A 44 -0.30 -10.28 7.94
N GLU A 45 -1.58 -9.90 7.84
CA GLU A 45 -2.47 -10.35 6.77
C GLU A 45 -2.68 -9.27 5.72
N VAL A 46 -2.72 -9.67 4.44
CA VAL A 46 -3.08 -8.77 3.34
C VAL A 46 -4.60 -8.60 3.34
N ILE A 47 -5.06 -7.38 3.63
CA ILE A 47 -6.49 -7.06 3.65
C ILE A 47 -6.97 -6.42 2.34
N ASN A 48 -6.05 -5.82 1.58
CA ASN A 48 -6.32 -5.29 0.25
C ASN A 48 -5.09 -5.44 -0.65
N GLU A 49 -5.33 -5.69 -1.92
CA GLU A 49 -4.31 -5.72 -2.96
C GLU A 49 -4.85 -5.01 -4.20
N PHE A 50 -3.98 -4.24 -4.86
CA PHE A 50 -4.29 -3.51 -6.07
C PHE A 50 -3.16 -3.68 -7.09
N LYS A 51 -3.56 -3.93 -8.34
CA LYS A 51 -2.66 -4.04 -9.48
C LYS A 51 -3.23 -3.21 -10.61
N PHE A 52 -2.38 -2.36 -11.19
CA PHE A 52 -2.75 -1.36 -12.18
C PHE A 52 -1.93 -1.53 -13.47
#